data_AF-A0A662D063-F1
#
_entry.id   AF-A0A662D063-F1
#
_cell.length_a   1.000
_cell.length_b   1.000
_cell.length_c   1.000
_cell.angle_alpha   90.00
_cell.angle_beta   90.00
_cell.angle_gamma   90.00
#
_symmetry.space_group_name_H-M   'P 1'
#
loop_
_entity.id
_entity.type
_entity.pdbx_description
1 polymer ?
#
loop_
_entity_poly.entity_id
_entity_poly.type
_entity_poly.pdbx_seq_one_letter_code
_entity_poly.pdbx_strand_id
1 'polypeptide(L)'
;MKIKTVAFIGVVIGIVGLILTCSQPRTEKDQKSSVAGEMPERVIEIQQKARRVYKNEKGYWEAEFDEGHIMVFIPAGEFTMGSNEGLDDEKPVHKVYLDDYWLAKYPVTVAQFRRFVKETGYVTDAEKG
;
A
#
# COMPACT_ATOMS: atom_id res chain seq x y z
N MET A 1 18.06 70.30 -5.42
CA MET A 1 19.21 69.68 -4.72
C MET A 1 18.70 69.18 -3.36
N LYS A 2 18.88 67.87 -3.07
CA LYS A 2 18.51 67.11 -1.83
C LYS A 2 16.99 66.88 -1.66
N ILE A 3 16.35 65.71 -1.79
CA ILE A 3 16.58 64.27 -1.46
C ILE A 3 16.78 63.94 0.04
N LYS A 4 15.94 62.98 0.48
CA LYS A 4 15.99 62.03 1.62
C LYS A 4 15.56 62.59 2.98
N THR A 5 14.92 61.89 3.92
CA THR A 5 14.18 60.60 4.07
C THR A 5 13.83 60.61 5.56
N VAL A 6 12.56 60.42 5.95
CA VAL A 6 12.09 60.29 7.36
C VAL A 6 10.83 59.39 7.28
N ALA A 7 10.47 58.48 8.17
CA ALA A 7 10.83 58.22 9.55
C ALA A 7 10.52 56.73 9.88
N PHE A 8 11.24 56.18 10.86
CA PHE A 8 10.96 54.90 11.50
C PHE A 8 10.62 55.18 12.97
N ILE A 9 9.35 55.09 13.37
CA ILE A 9 8.83 54.98 14.75
C ILE A 9 7.44 54.35 14.54
N GLY A 10 7.07 53.15 14.96
CA GLY A 10 7.31 52.46 16.22
C GLY A 10 5.98 52.33 16.97
N VAL A 11 5.62 51.11 17.36
CA VAL A 11 4.87 50.76 18.60
C VAL A 11 3.32 50.62 18.50
N VAL A 12 2.86 49.37 18.73
CA VAL A 12 1.73 48.92 19.63
C VAL A 12 0.31 48.60 19.09
N ILE A 13 -0.01 47.30 19.19
CA ILE A 13 -1.20 46.62 19.75
C ILE A 13 -2.59 46.83 19.10
N GLY A 14 -3.07 45.77 18.45
CA GLY A 14 -4.27 45.04 18.89
C GLY A 14 -5.64 45.41 18.30
N ILE A 15 -6.37 44.34 17.96
CA ILE A 15 -7.84 44.21 17.79
C ILE A 15 -8.33 44.26 16.32
N VAL A 16 -9.30 43.36 16.06
CA VAL A 16 -10.02 43.02 14.81
C VAL A 16 -9.25 42.01 13.94
N GLY A 17 -9.60 40.72 13.86
CA GLY A 17 -10.89 40.07 13.98
C GLY A 17 -11.33 39.55 12.61
N LEU A 18 -11.33 38.22 12.44
CA LEU A 18 -12.03 37.47 11.40
C LEU A 18 -11.39 37.38 9.99
N ILE A 19 -10.43 36.47 9.81
CA ILE A 19 -10.35 35.68 8.57
C ILE A 19 -10.20 34.20 8.98
N LEU A 20 -11.26 33.44 8.73
CA LEU A 20 -11.27 31.98 8.77
C LEU A 20 -10.25 31.42 7.76
N THR A 21 -9.21 30.79 8.27
CA THR A 21 -8.57 29.66 7.60
C THR A 21 -8.28 28.62 8.66
N CYS A 22 -9.15 27.61 8.67
CA CYS A 22 -8.88 26.35 9.30
C CYS A 22 -7.78 25.69 8.47
N SER A 23 -6.56 25.67 8.97
CA SER A 23 -5.53 24.77 8.49
C SER A 23 -4.64 24.46 9.68
N GLN A 24 -5.07 23.47 10.47
CA GLN A 24 -4.17 22.83 11.42
C GLN A 24 -3.05 22.18 10.59
N PRO A 25 -1.78 22.63 10.69
CA PRO A 25 -0.69 21.84 10.16
C PRO A 25 -0.65 20.54 10.98
N ARG A 26 -0.88 19.43 10.27
CA ARG A 26 -0.76 18.06 10.76
C ARG A 26 0.63 17.93 11.39
N THR A 27 0.69 17.72 12.71
CA THR A 27 1.94 17.51 13.43
C THR A 27 2.67 16.31 12.85
N GLU A 28 3.78 16.60 12.21
CA GLU A 28 4.76 15.63 11.75
C GLU A 28 5.36 14.91 12.97
N LYS A 29 5.27 13.58 12.95
CA LYS A 29 6.15 12.64 13.67
C LYS A 29 6.29 12.86 15.18
N ASP A 30 5.32 12.39 15.96
CA ASP A 30 5.54 12.00 17.36
C ASP A 30 4.47 11.00 17.81
N GLN A 31 4.52 9.77 17.28
CA GLN A 31 3.98 8.60 18.00
C GLN A 31 4.56 7.31 17.40
N LYS A 32 5.79 6.96 17.80
CA LYS A 32 6.28 5.58 17.71
C LYS A 32 5.55 4.79 18.81
N SER A 33 4.34 4.35 18.51
CA SER A 33 3.48 3.60 19.44
C SER A 33 3.98 2.17 19.58
N SER A 34 4.12 1.78 20.84
CA SER A 34 4.72 0.56 21.36
C SER A 34 3.97 -0.73 20.97
N VAL A 35 4.71 -1.65 20.36
CA VAL A 35 4.53 -3.11 20.28
C VAL A 35 3.23 -3.64 19.64
N ALA A 36 3.21 -3.59 18.30
CA ALA A 36 2.58 -4.58 17.44
C ALA A 36 3.56 -4.80 16.27
N GLY A 37 3.94 -6.06 16.00
CA GLY A 37 5.11 -6.44 15.20
C GLY A 37 5.39 -5.56 13.98
N GLU A 38 6.65 -5.13 13.83
CA GLU A 38 7.09 -4.24 12.76
C GLU A 38 6.63 -4.77 11.39
N MET A 39 6.00 -3.87 10.64
CA MET A 39 5.47 -4.16 9.32
C MET A 39 6.64 -4.39 8.34
N PRO A 40 6.67 -5.51 7.60
CA PRO A 40 7.74 -5.79 6.65
C PRO A 40 7.86 -4.68 5.59
N GLU A 41 9.07 -4.40 5.09
CA GLU A 41 9.33 -3.30 4.16
C GLU A 41 8.46 -3.38 2.89
N ARG A 42 8.28 -4.57 2.31
CA ARG A 42 7.38 -4.80 1.16
C ARG A 42 5.90 -4.52 1.44
N VAL A 43 5.51 -4.42 2.72
CA VAL A 43 4.17 -3.96 3.12
C VAL A 43 4.10 -2.44 3.18
N ILE A 44 5.20 -1.73 3.42
CA ILE A 44 5.24 -0.25 3.39
C ILE A 44 5.01 0.26 1.96
N GLU A 45 5.63 -0.35 0.96
CA GLU A 45 5.52 0.08 -0.44
C GLU A 45 4.09 0.01 -0.99
N ILE A 46 3.35 -1.03 -0.59
CA ILE A 46 1.98 -1.24 -1.09
C ILE A 46 1.00 -0.20 -0.55
N GLN A 47 1.33 0.46 0.58
CA GLN A 47 0.45 1.46 1.21
C GLN A 47 0.21 2.68 0.32
N GLN A 48 1.09 2.95 -0.64
CA GLN A 48 0.90 4.04 -1.58
C GLN A 48 -0.13 3.72 -2.68
N LYS A 49 -0.45 2.43 -2.89
CA LYS A 49 -1.31 1.95 -3.98
C LYS A 49 -2.60 1.31 -3.49
N ALA A 50 -2.57 0.68 -2.33
CA ALA A 50 -3.73 0.05 -1.73
C ALA A 50 -4.66 1.09 -1.12
N ARG A 51 -5.97 0.88 -1.25
CA ARG A 51 -6.99 1.67 -0.53
C ARG A 51 -6.89 1.45 0.98
N ARG A 52 -6.56 0.23 1.39
CA ARG A 52 -6.47 -0.15 2.80
C ARG A 52 -5.48 -1.30 2.98
N VAL A 53 -4.71 -1.25 4.07
CA VAL A 53 -3.87 -2.37 4.53
C VAL A 53 -4.25 -2.68 5.97
N TYR A 54 -4.54 -3.94 6.27
CA TYR A 54 -4.97 -4.39 7.60
C TYR A 54 -4.47 -5.81 7.89
N LYS A 55 -4.47 -6.21 9.16
CA LYS A 55 -4.15 -7.57 9.57
C LYS A 55 -5.46 -8.36 9.71
N ASN A 56 -5.58 -9.51 9.06
CA ASN A 56 -6.76 -10.36 9.16
C ASN A 56 -6.77 -11.17 10.47
N GLU A 57 -7.87 -11.89 10.72
CA GLU A 57 -8.07 -12.72 11.92
C GLU A 57 -6.99 -13.81 12.10
N LYS A 58 -6.40 -14.26 11.00
CA LYS A 58 -5.32 -15.27 10.98
C LYS A 58 -3.93 -14.65 11.16
N GLY A 59 -3.84 -13.34 11.28
CA GLY A 59 -2.57 -12.62 11.47
C GLY A 59 -1.79 -12.29 10.20
N TYR A 60 -2.38 -12.47 9.01
CA TYR A 60 -1.74 -12.08 7.75
C TYR A 60 -2.10 -10.64 7.38
N TRP A 61 -1.17 -9.93 6.74
CA TRP A 61 -1.46 -8.62 6.18
C TRP A 61 -2.26 -8.77 4.89
N GLU A 62 -3.38 -8.07 4.78
CA GLU A 62 -4.18 -7.96 3.57
C GLU A 62 -4.13 -6.51 3.06
N ALA A 63 -3.89 -6.36 1.77
CA ALA A 63 -3.95 -5.09 1.05
C ALA A 63 -5.16 -5.12 0.11
N GLU A 64 -6.09 -4.20 0.31
CA GLU A 64 -7.28 -4.02 -0.52
C GLU A 64 -7.04 -2.92 -1.53
N PHE A 65 -7.19 -3.26 -2.81
CA PHE A 65 -7.09 -2.36 -3.95
C PHE A 65 -8.47 -1.99 -4.47
N ASP A 66 -8.51 -1.23 -5.55
CA ASP A 66 -9.74 -0.87 -6.25
C ASP A 66 -10.51 -2.12 -6.70
N GLU A 67 -11.83 -1.98 -6.81
CA GLU A 67 -12.74 -3.00 -7.36
C GLU A 67 -12.66 -4.37 -6.66
N GLY A 68 -12.28 -4.37 -5.38
CA GLY A 68 -12.30 -5.56 -4.52
C GLY A 68 -11.15 -6.55 -4.78
N HIS A 69 -10.06 -6.12 -5.45
CA HIS A 69 -8.86 -6.94 -5.52
C HIS A 69 -8.13 -6.92 -4.17
N ILE A 70 -7.95 -8.09 -3.56
CA ILE A 70 -7.32 -8.24 -2.24
C ILE A 70 -6.06 -9.10 -2.40
N MET A 71 -4.92 -8.58 -1.95
CA MET A 71 -3.68 -9.33 -1.86
C MET A 71 -3.37 -9.66 -0.40
N VAL A 72 -2.80 -10.83 -0.16
CA VAL A 72 -2.35 -11.31 1.14
C VAL A 72 -0.83 -11.39 1.13
N PHE A 73 -0.19 -10.85 2.16
CA PHE A 73 1.25 -10.94 2.34
C PHE A 73 1.62 -12.30 2.94
N ILE A 74 2.46 -13.03 2.24
CA ILE A 74 3.02 -14.31 2.65
C ILE A 74 4.46 -14.05 3.12
N PRO A 75 4.80 -14.30 4.39
CA PRO A 75 6.15 -14.09 4.88
C PRO A 75 7.14 -15.09 4.28
N ALA A 76 8.41 -14.70 4.24
CA ALA A 76 9.50 -15.57 3.83
C ALA A 76 9.59 -16.78 4.76
N GLY A 77 9.95 -17.93 4.21
CA GLY A 77 10.08 -19.13 5.02
C GLY A 77 10.39 -20.38 4.22
N GLU A 78 10.73 -21.43 4.95
CA GLU A 78 10.87 -22.76 4.41
C GLU A 78 9.57 -23.55 4.63
N PHE A 79 9.17 -24.32 3.62
CA PHE A 79 8.11 -25.29 3.75
C PHE A 79 8.45 -26.58 2.99
N THR A 80 7.67 -27.62 3.26
CA THR A 80 7.79 -28.90 2.59
C THR A 80 6.83 -28.92 1.39
N MET A 81 7.35 -29.05 0.17
CA MET A 81 6.58 -29.11 -1.08
C MET A 81 6.54 -30.55 -1.61
N GLY A 82 5.43 -30.92 -2.25
CA GLY A 82 5.20 -32.23 -2.85
C GLY A 82 4.44 -33.19 -1.93
N SER A 83 4.15 -34.40 -2.42
CA SER A 83 3.43 -35.45 -1.69
C SER A 83 3.95 -36.83 -2.04
N ASN A 84 4.26 -37.65 -1.02
CA ASN A 84 4.63 -39.06 -1.24
C ASN A 84 3.43 -39.94 -1.63
N GLU A 85 2.22 -39.50 -1.30
CA GLU A 85 0.96 -40.18 -1.63
C GLU A 85 0.30 -39.61 -2.90
N GLY A 86 0.96 -38.66 -3.57
CA GLY A 86 0.47 -38.00 -4.79
C GLY A 86 0.78 -38.77 -6.08
N LEU A 87 0.44 -38.14 -7.21
CA LEU A 87 0.87 -38.57 -8.54
C LEU A 87 2.39 -38.49 -8.68
N ASP A 88 2.94 -39.09 -9.75
CA ASP A 88 4.39 -39.14 -9.95
C ASP A 88 5.02 -37.76 -10.18
N ASP A 89 4.26 -36.79 -10.71
CA ASP A 89 4.67 -35.39 -10.88
C ASP A 89 4.54 -34.54 -9.59
N GLU A 90 3.93 -35.08 -8.54
CA GLU A 90 3.86 -34.44 -7.21
C GLU A 90 5.02 -34.85 -6.29
N LYS A 91 5.86 -35.80 -6.73
CA LYS A 91 7.02 -36.34 -6.00
C LYS A 91 8.34 -35.77 -6.54
N PRO A 92 9.41 -35.74 -5.72
CA PRO A 92 9.48 -36.13 -4.32
C PRO A 92 9.09 -34.99 -3.38
N VAL A 93 8.77 -35.36 -2.14
CA VAL A 93 8.67 -34.39 -1.03
C VAL A 93 10.05 -33.79 -0.76
N HIS A 94 10.18 -32.46 -0.83
CA HIS A 94 11.44 -31.75 -0.57
C HIS A 94 11.22 -30.39 0.09
N LYS A 95 12.30 -29.82 0.65
CA LYS A 95 12.29 -28.50 1.28
C LYS A 95 12.47 -27.39 0.25
N VAL A 96 11.63 -26.36 0.34
CA VAL A 96 11.70 -25.17 -0.51
C VAL A 96 11.69 -23.94 0.39
N TYR A 97 12.63 -23.03 0.15
CA TYR A 97 12.63 -21.70 0.73
C TYR A 97 12.07 -20.71 -0.29
N LEU A 98 11.14 -19.86 0.16
CA LEU A 98 10.67 -18.72 -0.62
C LEU A 98 10.90 -17.43 0.18
N ASP A 99 11.33 -16.39 -0.52
CA ASP A 99 11.27 -15.02 -0.01
C ASP A 99 9.83 -14.60 0.21
N ASP A 100 9.61 -13.51 0.94
CA ASP A 100 8.25 -13.00 1.15
C ASP A 100 7.63 -12.45 -0.16
N TYR A 101 6.32 -12.57 -0.31
CA TYR A 101 5.61 -12.14 -1.52
C TYR A 101 4.14 -11.82 -1.23
N TRP A 102 3.49 -11.18 -2.19
CA TRP A 102 2.05 -10.93 -2.17
C TRP A 102 1.32 -11.93 -3.06
N LEU A 103 0.21 -12.49 -2.58
CA LEU A 103 -0.63 -13.41 -3.34
C LEU A 103 -2.08 -12.92 -3.36
N ALA A 104 -2.73 -12.95 -4.52
CA ALA A 104 -4.14 -12.60 -4.61
C ALA A 104 -5.01 -13.57 -3.80
N LYS A 105 -5.90 -13.04 -2.96
CA LYS A 105 -6.83 -13.83 -2.13
C LYS A 105 -7.85 -14.58 -2.98
N TYR A 106 -8.21 -14.02 -4.12
CA TYR A 106 -9.18 -14.56 -5.07
C TYR A 106 -8.57 -14.61 -6.48
N PRO A 107 -8.98 -15.58 -7.32
CA PRO A 107 -8.63 -15.59 -8.73
C PRO A 107 -9.09 -14.30 -9.44
N VAL A 108 -8.40 -13.96 -10.53
CA VAL A 108 -8.79 -12.81 -11.35
C VAL A 108 -10.20 -13.01 -11.88
N THR A 109 -11.08 -12.05 -11.60
CA THR A 109 -12.47 -12.10 -12.04
C THR A 109 -12.60 -11.63 -13.49
N VAL A 110 -13.71 -12.01 -14.14
CA VAL A 110 -14.00 -11.55 -15.50
C VAL A 110 -14.11 -10.01 -15.56
N ALA A 111 -14.67 -9.37 -14.53
CA ALA A 111 -14.77 -7.91 -14.49
C ALA A 111 -13.37 -7.24 -14.47
N GLN A 112 -12.46 -7.76 -13.64
CA GLN A 112 -11.07 -7.27 -13.56
C GLN A 112 -10.33 -7.49 -14.88
N PHE A 113 -10.47 -8.68 -15.49
CA PHE A 113 -9.82 -8.96 -16.77
C PHE A 113 -10.36 -8.09 -17.92
N ARG A 114 -11.68 -7.86 -17.98
CA ARG A 114 -12.28 -6.95 -18.98
C ARG A 114 -11.73 -5.53 -18.86
N ARG A 115 -11.53 -5.04 -17.63
CA ARG A 115 -10.93 -3.73 -17.41
C ARG A 115 -9.50 -3.67 -17.94
N PHE A 116 -8.69 -4.68 -17.62
CA PHE A 116 -7.34 -4.81 -18.17
C PHE A 116 -7.35 -4.76 -19.71
N VAL A 117 -8.23 -5.53 -20.37
CA VAL A 117 -8.38 -5.51 -21.83
C VAL A 117 -8.77 -4.13 -22.35
N LYS A 118 -9.72 -3.46 -21.69
CA LYS A 118 -10.18 -2.11 -22.07
C LYS A 118 -9.07 -1.06 -21.94
N GLU A 119 -8.26 -1.14 -20.89
CA GLU A 119 -7.18 -0.17 -20.61
C GLU A 119 -5.96 -0.39 -21.50
N THR A 120 -5.64 -1.64 -21.84
CA THR A 120 -4.40 -2.00 -22.57
C THR A 120 -4.62 -2.30 -24.05
N GLY A 121 -5.86 -2.57 -24.46
CA GLY A 121 -6.16 -3.09 -25.81
C GLY A 121 -5.66 -4.52 -26.03
N TYR A 122 -5.44 -5.29 -24.95
CA TYR A 122 -4.89 -6.64 -25.04
C TYR A 122 -5.80 -7.60 -25.82
N VAL A 123 -5.22 -8.29 -26.80
CA VAL A 123 -5.87 -9.37 -27.56
C VAL A 123 -5.33 -10.71 -27.06
N THR A 124 -6.22 -11.59 -26.62
CA THR A 124 -5.86 -12.90 -26.08
C THR A 124 -5.35 -13.83 -27.18
N ASP A 125 -4.57 -14.84 -26.82
CA ASP A 125 -4.05 -15.79 -27.81
C ASP A 125 -5.17 -16.62 -28.45
N ALA A 126 -6.25 -16.90 -27.71
CA ALA A 126 -7.46 -17.53 -28.25
C ALA A 126 -8.15 -16.69 -29.34
N GLU A 127 -7.97 -15.37 -29.33
CA GLU A 127 -8.52 -14.46 -30.36
C GLU A 127 -7.58 -14.28 -31.56
N LYS A 128 -6.29 -14.59 -31.43
CA LYS A 128 -5.30 -14.45 -32.51
C LYS A 128 -5.35 -15.61 -33.52
N GLY A 129 -5.86 -16.77 -33.11
CA GLY A 129 -5.90 -17.99 -33.92
C GLY A 129 -4.71 -18.89 -33.67
#